data_AF-A0A059X8J3-F1
#
_entry.id   AF-A0A059X8J3-F1
#
_cell.length_a   1.000
_cell.length_b   1.000
_cell.length_c   1.000
_cell.angle_alpha   90.00
_cell.angle_beta   90.00
_cell.angle_gamma   90.00
#
_symmetry.space_group_name_H-M   'P 1'
#
loop_
_entity.id
_entity.type
_entity.pdbx_description
1 polymer ?
#
loop_
_entity_poly.entity_id
_entity_poly.type
_entity_poly.pdbx_seq_one_letter_code
_entity_poly.pdbx_strand_id
1 'polypeptide(L)'
;MGYFFGNASRSYVILEKTDMVGAFFEKYPRMRRLISINKRYTGRRHPDFNLRHDWNSLLSHKPDLLFTKYTEKYYPHADDYLRYLDDYANTFDLNIHYRTTVTSIGRPANSSSSSDRCQSR
;
A
#
# COMPACT_ATOMS: atom_id res chain seq x y z
N MET A 1 3.53 2.52 -1.06
CA MET A 1 5.00 2.57 -1.14
C MET A 1 5.63 1.37 -1.86
N GLY A 2 5.18 0.13 -1.64
CA GLY A 2 5.76 -1.06 -2.28
C GLY A 2 5.98 -0.93 -3.80
N TYR A 3 4.97 -0.42 -4.53
CA TYR A 3 5.08 -0.12 -5.96
C TYR A 3 6.31 0.74 -6.32
N PHE A 4 6.54 1.85 -5.61
CA PHE A 4 7.67 2.74 -5.89
C PHE A 4 9.02 2.13 -5.50
N PHE A 5 9.07 1.32 -4.45
CA PHE A 5 10.31 0.61 -4.09
C PHE A 5 10.69 -0.43 -5.14
N GLY A 6 9.71 -1.20 -5.64
CA GLY A 6 9.92 -2.11 -6.76
C GLY A 6 10.39 -1.36 -8.02
N ASN A 7 9.72 -0.25 -8.36
CA ASN A 7 10.11 0.56 -9.53
C ASN A 7 11.50 1.20 -9.41
N ALA A 8 11.96 1.48 -8.17
CA ALA A 8 13.29 2.00 -7.90
C ALA A 8 14.34 0.91 -7.63
N SER A 9 14.01 -0.37 -7.90
CA SER A 9 14.88 -1.53 -7.66
C SER A 9 15.42 -1.60 -6.22
N ARG A 10 14.61 -1.19 -5.24
CA ARG A 10 14.92 -1.29 -3.82
C ARG A 10 14.35 -2.59 -3.29
N SER A 11 15.15 -3.35 -2.53
CA SER A 11 14.65 -4.50 -1.79
C SER A 11 13.65 -4.04 -0.73
N TYR A 12 12.47 -4.64 -0.73
CA TYR A 12 11.42 -4.36 0.24
C TYR A 12 10.58 -5.62 0.47
N VAL A 13 9.91 -5.67 1.61
CA VAL A 13 8.88 -6.66 1.93
C VAL A 13 7.76 -5.97 2.71
N ILE A 14 6.52 -6.33 2.41
CA ILE A 14 5.33 -5.90 3.17
C ILE A 14 4.88 -7.10 4.01
N LEU A 15 4.67 -6.88 5.31
CA LEU A 15 4.19 -7.92 6.21
C LEU A 15 2.72 -7.62 6.55
N GLU A 16 1.83 -8.53 6.17
CA GLU A 16 0.39 -8.42 6.42
C GLU A 16 -0.04 -9.54 7.39
N LYS A 17 -0.78 -9.14 8.44
CA LYS A 17 -1.19 -10.06 9.51
C LYS A 17 -2.17 -11.11 9.01
N THR A 18 -3.07 -10.70 8.12
CA THR A 18 -4.14 -11.54 7.59
C THR A 18 -3.71 -12.20 6.28
N ASP A 19 -4.62 -12.93 5.64
CA ASP A 19 -4.41 -13.53 4.32
C ASP A 19 -4.97 -12.72 3.15
N MET A 20 -5.33 -11.45 3.39
CA MET A 20 -5.81 -10.54 2.37
C MET A 20 -5.22 -9.14 2.53
N VAL A 21 -5.15 -8.40 1.44
CA VAL A 21 -4.76 -6.99 1.51
C VAL A 21 -5.86 -6.14 2.12
N GLY A 22 -5.45 -5.10 2.85
CA GLY A 22 -6.39 -4.09 3.32
C GLY A 22 -7.42 -4.63 4.32
N ALA A 23 -7.16 -5.72 5.03
CA ALA A 23 -8.09 -6.36 5.96
C ALA A 23 -8.71 -5.43 7.02
N PHE A 24 -8.07 -4.30 7.30
CA PHE A 24 -8.71 -3.21 8.06
C PHE A 24 -10.11 -2.85 7.50
N PHE A 25 -10.22 -2.78 6.17
CA PHE A 25 -11.44 -2.43 5.45
C PHE A 25 -12.45 -3.58 5.34
N GLU A 26 -12.13 -4.79 5.77
CA GLU A 26 -13.11 -5.87 5.92
C GLU A 26 -14.07 -5.55 7.07
N LYS A 27 -13.51 -5.11 8.21
CA LYS A 27 -14.28 -4.81 9.41
C LYS A 27 -14.70 -3.34 9.51
N TYR A 28 -13.85 -2.42 9.07
CA TYR A 28 -14.07 -0.99 9.21
C TYR A 28 -14.21 -0.29 7.85
N PRO A 29 -14.84 0.89 7.79
CA PRO A 29 -15.69 1.49 8.82
C PRO A 29 -16.94 0.62 9.11
N ARG A 30 -17.50 0.71 10.32
CA ARG A 30 -18.67 -0.10 10.71
C ARG A 30 -19.88 0.09 9.80
N MET A 31 -20.10 1.33 9.33
CA MET A 31 -21.16 1.68 8.38
C MET A 31 -20.82 1.31 6.93
N ARG A 32 -19.67 0.66 6.69
CA ARG A 32 -19.13 0.24 5.38
C ARG A 32 -19.00 1.35 4.32
N ARG A 33 -19.13 2.62 4.68
CA ARG A 33 -18.99 3.78 3.79
C ARG A 33 -17.74 4.58 4.13
N LEU A 34 -16.88 4.82 3.14
CA LEU A 34 -15.70 5.65 3.30
C LEU A 34 -16.09 7.13 3.44
N ILE A 35 -15.34 7.86 4.26
CA ILE A 35 -15.48 9.32 4.41
C ILE A 35 -14.63 10.10 3.41
N SER A 36 -13.74 9.40 2.69
CA SER A 36 -12.92 9.96 1.61
C SER A 36 -13.76 10.15 0.36
N ILE A 37 -13.72 11.35 -0.22
CA ILE A 37 -14.48 11.65 -1.43
C ILE A 37 -13.85 11.00 -2.66
N ASN A 38 -14.69 10.56 -3.59
CA ASN A 38 -14.29 10.05 -4.89
C ASN A 38 -14.83 10.98 -5.99
N LYS A 39 -14.17 12.11 -6.20
CA LYS A 39 -14.65 13.14 -7.14
C LYS A 39 -14.11 12.90 -8.54
N ARG A 40 -14.88 12.16 -9.34
CA ARG A 40 -14.55 11.84 -10.74
C ARG A 40 -14.64 13.04 -11.70
N TYR A 41 -15.60 13.93 -11.46
CA TYR A 41 -15.83 15.10 -12.32
C TYR A 41 -15.38 16.38 -11.62
N THR A 42 -14.21 16.87 -12.00
CA THR A 42 -13.61 18.11 -11.48
C THR A 42 -13.85 19.31 -12.41
N GLY A 43 -14.38 19.08 -13.61
CA GLY A 43 -14.46 20.07 -14.68
C GLY A 43 -13.11 20.39 -15.33
N ARG A 44 -12.04 19.65 -15.00
CA ARG A 44 -10.71 19.82 -15.60
C ARG A 44 -10.26 18.57 -16.36
N ARG A 45 -9.52 18.79 -17.44
CA ARG A 45 -8.93 17.72 -18.26
C ARG A 45 -7.59 17.21 -17.74
N HIS A 46 -6.93 17.95 -16.84
CA HIS A 46 -5.59 17.61 -16.35
C HIS A 46 -5.63 16.44 -15.35
N PRO A 47 -4.97 15.30 -15.63
CA PRO A 47 -5.02 14.11 -14.78
C PRO A 47 -4.54 14.36 -13.35
N ASP A 48 -3.39 15.02 -13.16
CA ASP A 48 -2.86 15.25 -11.80
C ASP A 48 -3.75 16.17 -10.96
N PHE A 49 -4.47 17.10 -11.60
CA PHE A 49 -5.45 17.92 -10.90
C PHE A 49 -6.61 17.04 -10.42
N ASN A 50 -7.06 16.12 -11.27
CA ASN A 50 -8.15 15.22 -10.95
C ASN A 50 -7.77 14.27 -9.81
N LEU A 51 -6.53 13.81 -9.78
CA LEU A 51 -6.00 12.95 -8.72
C LEU A 51 -5.97 13.63 -7.34
N ARG A 52 -5.85 14.96 -7.25
CA ARG A 52 -5.98 15.69 -5.97
C ARG A 52 -7.38 15.63 -5.37
N HIS A 53 -8.38 15.31 -6.18
CA HIS A 53 -9.78 15.21 -5.81
C HIS A 53 -10.29 13.76 -5.75
N ASP A 54 -9.47 12.82 -6.18
CA ASP A 54 -9.63 11.39 -5.90
C ASP A 54 -8.82 11.05 -4.65
N TRP A 55 -9.51 10.93 -3.51
CA TRP A 55 -8.85 10.69 -2.22
C TRP A 55 -8.65 9.20 -1.91
N ASN A 56 -8.88 8.31 -2.89
CA ASN A 56 -8.79 6.87 -2.68
C ASN A 56 -7.73 6.22 -3.58
N SER A 57 -7.45 6.77 -4.76
CA SER A 57 -6.42 6.22 -5.65
C SER A 57 -5.01 6.24 -5.04
N LEU A 58 -4.36 5.09 -5.02
CA LEU A 58 -2.93 4.96 -4.82
C LEU A 58 -2.19 5.39 -6.09
N LEU A 59 -1.09 6.13 -5.90
CA LEU A 59 -0.29 6.66 -6.99
C LEU A 59 0.45 5.56 -7.75
N SER A 60 0.28 5.53 -9.07
CA SER A 60 1.02 4.65 -9.97
C SER A 60 1.09 5.24 -11.39
N HIS A 61 1.84 4.58 -12.28
CA HIS A 61 1.89 4.93 -13.70
C HIS A 61 0.71 4.39 -14.52
N LYS A 62 -0.17 3.56 -13.94
CA LYS A 62 -1.29 2.93 -14.65
C LYS A 62 -2.57 3.76 -14.46
N PRO A 63 -3.03 4.52 -15.46
CA PRO A 63 -4.27 5.30 -15.36
C PRO A 63 -5.53 4.41 -15.30
N ASP A 64 -5.41 3.13 -15.66
CA ASP A 64 -6.48 2.13 -15.54
C ASP A 64 -6.74 1.65 -14.12
N LEU A 65 -5.79 1.89 -13.22
CA LEU A 65 -5.85 1.47 -11.83
C LEU A 65 -6.18 2.66 -10.90
N LEU A 66 -7.05 3.56 -11.39
CA LEU A 66 -7.62 4.63 -10.58
C LEU A 66 -8.90 4.16 -9.90
N PHE A 67 -9.07 4.48 -8.63
CA PHE A 67 -10.23 4.13 -7.83
C PHE A 67 -11.55 4.69 -8.41
N THR A 68 -11.50 5.83 -9.08
CA THR A 68 -12.63 6.38 -9.86
C THR A 68 -13.20 5.44 -10.93
N LYS A 69 -12.44 4.42 -11.36
CA LYS A 69 -12.88 3.37 -12.29
C LYS A 69 -13.61 2.21 -11.61
N TYR A 70 -13.52 2.11 -10.29
CA TYR A 70 -14.11 1.02 -9.51
C TYR A 70 -15.55 1.32 -9.10
N THR A 71 -15.87 2.60 -8.89
CA THR A 71 -17.17 3.05 -8.39
C THR A 71 -17.42 4.50 -8.74
N GLU A 72 -18.68 4.84 -9.03
CA GLU A 72 -19.10 6.23 -9.32
C GLU A 72 -19.60 6.96 -8.07
N LYS A 73 -19.68 6.26 -6.93
CA LYS A 73 -20.21 6.81 -5.68
C LYS A 73 -19.26 7.86 -5.11
N TYR A 74 -19.82 9.02 -4.75
CA TYR A 74 -19.06 10.10 -4.13
C TYR A 74 -18.47 9.71 -2.76
N TYR A 75 -19.21 8.93 -1.98
CA TYR A 75 -18.73 8.25 -0.77
C TYR A 75 -18.77 6.73 -0.99
N PRO A 76 -17.63 6.13 -1.37
CA PRO A 76 -17.54 4.72 -1.76
C PRO A 76 -17.91 3.73 -0.67
N HIS A 77 -18.27 2.51 -1.07
CA HIS A 77 -18.35 1.38 -0.14
C HIS A 77 -16.95 0.84 0.15
N ALA A 78 -16.73 0.31 1.35
CA ALA A 78 -15.44 -0.24 1.75
C ALA A 78 -15.05 -1.50 0.96
N ASP A 79 -16.03 -2.28 0.48
CA ASP A 79 -15.78 -3.44 -0.39
C ASP A 79 -15.20 -3.03 -1.76
N ASP A 80 -15.63 -1.87 -2.30
CA ASP A 80 -15.03 -1.34 -3.54
C ASP A 80 -13.54 -1.08 -3.34
N TYR A 81 -13.17 -0.60 -2.14
CA TYR A 81 -11.79 -0.32 -1.78
C TYR A 81 -10.98 -1.60 -1.53
N LEU A 82 -11.57 -2.64 -0.94
CA LEU A 82 -10.92 -3.95 -0.83
C LEU A 82 -10.59 -4.53 -2.21
N ARG A 83 -11.57 -4.55 -3.12
CA ARG A 83 -11.37 -5.00 -4.50
C ARG A 83 -10.28 -4.20 -5.20
N TYR A 84 -10.28 -2.88 -5.01
CA TYR A 84 -9.24 -2.01 -5.54
C TYR A 84 -7.84 -2.35 -5.02
N LEU A 85 -7.68 -2.54 -3.71
CA LEU A 85 -6.39 -2.86 -3.11
C LEU A 85 -5.87 -4.22 -3.59
N ASP A 86 -6.76 -5.20 -3.74
CA ASP A 86 -6.42 -6.54 -4.25
C ASP A 86 -5.92 -6.48 -5.69
N ASP A 87 -6.70 -5.84 -6.57
CA ASP A 87 -6.28 -5.60 -7.95
C ASP A 87 -4.97 -4.83 -8.03
N TYR A 88 -4.76 -3.85 -7.15
CA TYR A 88 -3.53 -3.05 -7.12
C TYR A 88 -2.32 -3.89 -6.73
N ALA A 89 -2.45 -4.72 -5.70
CA ALA A 89 -1.39 -5.60 -5.25
C ALA A 89 -1.02 -6.62 -6.33
N ASN A 90 -2.03 -7.24 -6.96
CA ASN A 90 -1.86 -8.23 -8.01
C ASN A 90 -1.30 -7.63 -9.31
N THR A 91 -1.78 -6.45 -9.71
CA THR A 91 -1.36 -5.77 -10.95
C THR A 91 0.11 -5.36 -10.95
N PHE A 92 0.67 -5.09 -9.77
CA PHE A 92 2.07 -4.71 -9.60
C PHE A 92 2.93 -5.79 -8.95
N ASP A 93 2.37 -6.99 -8.74
CA ASP A 93 3.05 -8.11 -8.10
C ASP A 93 3.84 -7.69 -6.84
N LEU A 94 3.13 -7.03 -5.92
CA LEU A 94 3.77 -6.47 -4.73
C LEU A 94 4.32 -7.59 -3.83
N ASN A 95 5.54 -7.42 -3.32
CA ASN A 95 6.15 -8.37 -2.40
C ASN A 95 5.50 -8.30 -1.01
N ILE A 96 4.41 -9.06 -0.83
CA ILE A 96 3.61 -9.12 0.40
C ILE A 96 3.68 -10.53 0.99
N HIS A 97 4.13 -10.62 2.24
CA HIS A 97 4.06 -11.83 3.05
C HIS A 97 2.82 -11.76 3.95
N TYR A 98 1.81 -12.54 3.58
CA TYR A 98 0.59 -12.70 4.35
C TYR A 98 0.78 -13.58 5.58
N ARG A 99 -0.25 -13.63 6.45
CA ARG A 99 -0.28 -14.42 7.70
C ARG A 99 0.93 -14.16 8.61
N THR A 100 1.49 -12.95 8.52
CA THR A 100 2.73 -12.57 9.22
C THR A 100 2.42 -11.47 10.23
N THR A 101 2.30 -11.85 11.50
CA THR A 101 2.07 -10.89 12.59
C THR A 101 3.40 -10.35 13.11
N VAL A 102 3.65 -9.06 12.94
CA VAL A 102 4.80 -8.38 13.56
C VAL A 102 4.49 -8.14 15.04
N THR A 103 5.24 -8.78 15.94
CA THR A 103 5.03 -8.70 17.40
C THR A 103 6.01 -7.78 18.10
N SER A 104 7.24 -7.63 17.59
CA SER A 104 8.28 -6.76 18.14
C SER A 104 9.23 -6.28 17.04
N ILE A 105 9.73 -5.06 17.19
CA ILE A 105 10.75 -4.49 16.32
C ILE A 105 11.86 -3.94 17.22
N GLY A 106 13.06 -4.47 17.05
CA GLY A 106 14.25 -4.03 17.78
C GLY A 106 15.38 -3.75 16.80
N ARG A 107 16.28 -2.84 17.18
CA ARG A 107 17.57 -2.74 16.50
C ARG A 107 18.45 -3.87 17.03
N PRO A 108 19.17 -4.62 16.17
CA PRO A 108 20.19 -5.53 16.66
C PRO A 108 21.22 -4.74 17.49
N ALA A 109 21.68 -5.32 18.60
CA ALA A 109 22.82 -4.75 19.31
C ALA A 109 24.02 -4.73 18.36
N ASN A 110 24.65 -3.56 18.19
CA ASN A 110 25.91 -3.48 17.47
C ASN A 110 26.96 -4.26 18.26
N SER A 111 27.21 -5.52 17.91
CA SER A 111 28.41 -6.22 18.36
C SER A 111 29.60 -5.63 17.61
N SER A 112 30.09 -4.47 18.06
CA SER A 112 31.46 -4.06 17.76
C SER A 112 32.39 -4.94 18.60
N SER A 113 32.63 -6.16 18.14
CA SER A 113 33.73 -7.00 18.61
C SER A 113 34.81 -7.05 17.52
N SER A 114 35.43 -5.90 17.25
CA SER A 114 36.80 -5.86 16.78
C SER A 114 37.69 -6.09 18.00
N SER A 115 37.92 -7.36 18.35
CA SER A 115 39.07 -7.75 19.16
C SER A 115 40.19 -8.15 18.21
N ASP A 116 41.19 -7.28 18.11
CA ASP A 116 42.52 -7.63 17.62
C ASP A 116 43.00 -8.90 18.33
N ARG A 117 43.50 -9.86 17.56
CA ARG A 117 44.65 -10.65 17.99
C ARG A 117 45.55 -10.92 16.79
N CYS A 118 46.52 -10.02 16.64
CA CYS A 118 47.83 -10.34 16.11
C CYS A 118 48.34 -11.62 16.79
N GLN A 119 48.58 -12.68 16.02
CA GLN A 119 49.52 -13.74 16.40
C GLN A 119 50.48 -13.94 15.24
N SER A 120 51.71 -13.50 15.47
CA SER A 120 52.88 -13.87 14.71
C SER A 120 53.17 -15.36 14.87
N ARG A 121 53.52 -16.01 13.76
CA ARG A 121 54.74 -16.81 13.61
C ARG A 121 54.94 -17.14 12.13
#